data_AF-A0A3E2HPS6-F1
#
_entry.id   AF-A0A3E2HPS6-F1
#
_cell.length_a   1.000
_cell.length_b   1.000
_cell.length_c   1.000
_cell.angle_alpha   90.00
_cell.angle_beta   90.00
_cell.angle_gamma   90.00
#
_symmetry.space_group_name_H-M   'P 1'
#
loop_
_entity.id
_entity.type
_entity.pdbx_description
1 polymer ?
#
loop_
_entity_poly.entity_id
_entity_poly.type
_entity_poly.pdbx_seq_one_letter_code
_entity_poly.pdbx_strand_id
1 'polypeptide(L)'
;MSECAPTATEDLDNGSTSLQFEEFTWDDGNGGYQGVSMANFKKLLEYLRNLYPQVQTIEERVPYLVIWCDGSIPEPSKRPFSIAGLLAEWLLSGKDNLPPAFIGDDIGNLGLILDIEDDLADDIRINHIPRTETLCRLVREHFPDALAISFIDNEILVELSELSVNEHIERLGTLPGRFRHTPVRILYRNGLRITGCQHKHKRSKH
;
A
#
# COMPACT_ATOMS: atom_id res chain seq x y z
N MET A 1 0.55 28.14 21.93
CA MET A 1 0.30 26.85 21.25
C MET A 1 1.02 26.96 19.91
N SER A 2 1.99 26.09 19.63
CA SER A 2 2.66 26.09 18.32
C SER A 2 1.65 25.57 17.31
N GLU A 3 1.29 26.40 16.33
CA GLU A 3 0.42 26.01 15.23
C GLU A 3 1.14 24.95 14.38
N CYS A 4 0.48 23.83 14.13
CA CYS A 4 0.92 22.82 13.19
C CYS A 4 0.62 23.38 11.79
N ALA A 5 1.53 24.19 11.26
CA ALA A 5 1.38 24.80 9.94
C ALA A 5 2.31 24.09 8.96
N PRO A 6 1.87 23.78 7.73
CA PRO A 6 2.74 23.18 6.74
C PRO A 6 3.87 24.15 6.42
N THR A 7 5.09 23.64 6.34
CA THR A 7 6.28 24.42 6.02
C THR A 7 6.51 24.58 4.52
N ALA A 8 5.90 23.71 3.72
CA ALA A 8 5.80 23.85 2.28
C ALA A 8 4.55 23.16 1.73
N THR A 9 3.98 23.77 0.68
CA THR A 9 3.11 23.08 -0.27
C THR A 9 3.93 22.91 -1.53
N GLU A 10 4.30 21.67 -1.86
CA GLU A 10 5.01 21.39 -3.10
C GLU A 10 4.00 21.03 -4.20
N ASP A 11 4.10 21.71 -5.35
CA ASP A 11 3.43 21.28 -6.57
C ASP A 11 4.19 20.09 -7.13
N LEU A 12 3.58 18.91 -7.03
CA LEU A 12 4.03 17.73 -7.76
C LEU A 12 3.67 17.94 -9.24
N ASP A 13 4.61 17.59 -10.14
CA ASP A 13 4.37 17.61 -11.59
C ASP A 13 2.99 16.95 -11.88
N ASN A 14 2.14 17.69 -12.61
CA ASN A 14 0.70 17.42 -12.88
C ASN A 14 -0.34 18.10 -11.96
N GLY A 15 0.05 19.08 -11.14
CA GLY A 15 -0.92 19.91 -10.39
C GLY A 15 -1.50 19.21 -9.15
N SER A 16 -0.82 18.18 -8.67
CA SER A 16 -1.07 17.60 -7.36
C SER A 16 -0.24 18.32 -6.31
N THR A 17 -0.75 18.46 -5.09
CA THR A 17 -0.04 19.16 -4.01
C THR A 17 0.40 18.19 -2.92
N SER A 18 1.52 18.48 -2.28
CA SER A 18 2.00 17.77 -1.09
C SER A 18 2.04 18.70 0.11
N LEU A 19 1.55 18.26 1.27
CA LEU A 19 1.70 19.00 2.53
C LEU A 19 2.90 18.47 3.32
N GLN A 20 3.86 19.34 3.60
CA GLN A 20 5.05 19.04 4.41
C GLN A 20 5.00 19.77 5.76
N PHE A 21 5.52 19.14 6.80
CA PHE A 21 5.58 19.70 8.16
C PHE A 21 7.01 19.60 8.67
N GLU A 22 7.51 20.65 9.33
CA GLU A 22 8.86 20.67 9.88
C GLU A 22 8.94 19.86 11.18
N GLU A 23 7.83 19.78 11.91
CA GLU A 23 7.80 19.13 13.22
C GLU A 23 7.71 17.60 13.15
N PHE A 24 7.28 17.05 12.02
CA PHE A 24 7.19 15.61 11.80
C PHE A 24 7.05 15.24 10.33
N THR A 25 7.51 14.04 10.02
CA THR A 25 7.25 13.35 8.75
C THR A 25 7.21 11.85 9.04
N TRP A 26 6.48 11.08 8.22
CA TRP A 26 6.56 9.63 8.22
C TRP A 26 7.73 9.09 7.39
N ASP A 27 8.38 9.94 6.59
CA ASP A 27 9.59 9.58 5.84
C ASP A 27 10.82 9.69 6.76
N ASP A 28 11.66 8.65 6.82
CA ASP A 28 12.90 8.64 7.61
C ASP A 28 14.10 9.31 6.92
N GLY A 29 13.91 9.81 5.69
CA GLY A 29 14.92 10.46 4.86
C GLY A 29 15.83 9.50 4.10
N ASN A 30 15.66 8.18 4.27
CA ASN A 30 16.41 7.12 3.58
C ASN A 30 15.49 6.26 2.71
N GLY A 31 14.29 6.76 2.39
CA GLY A 31 13.26 6.03 1.66
C GLY A 31 12.50 5.02 2.53
N GLY A 32 12.72 5.03 3.84
CA GLY A 32 12.02 4.23 4.82
C GLY A 32 10.90 5.00 5.52
N TYR A 33 10.43 4.43 6.63
CA TYR A 33 9.31 4.97 7.40
C TYR A 33 9.70 5.15 8.85
N GLN A 34 9.25 6.25 9.44
CA GLN A 34 9.26 6.48 10.87
C GLN A 34 7.84 6.82 11.36
N GLY A 35 7.44 6.20 12.47
CA GLY A 35 6.14 6.53 13.06
C GLY A 35 6.13 7.93 13.66
N VAL A 36 4.99 8.61 13.57
CA VAL A 36 4.81 9.90 14.23
C VAL A 36 4.21 9.73 15.62
N SER A 37 4.52 10.65 16.53
CA SER A 37 3.94 10.62 17.88
C SER A 37 2.42 10.84 17.83
N MET A 38 1.68 10.24 18.78
CA MET A 38 0.23 10.47 18.94
C MET A 38 -0.11 11.97 19.09
N ALA A 39 0.79 12.76 19.69
CA ALA A 39 0.61 14.20 19.82
C ALA A 39 0.66 14.91 18.45
N ASN A 40 1.60 14.53 17.58
CA ASN A 40 1.70 15.07 16.23
C ASN A 40 0.56 14.56 15.34
N PHE A 41 0.18 13.30 15.46
CA PHE A 41 -0.99 12.73 14.77
C PHE A 41 -2.28 13.51 15.10
N LYS A 42 -2.49 13.85 16.39
CA LYS A 42 -3.63 14.65 16.83
C LYS A 42 -3.60 16.07 16.26
N LYS A 43 -2.43 16.71 16.26
CA LYS A 43 -2.26 18.05 15.65
C LYS A 43 -2.58 18.03 14.15
N LEU A 44 -2.14 16.99 13.44
CA LEU A 44 -2.46 16.82 12.02
C LEU A 44 -3.97 16.71 11.79
N LEU A 45 -4.67 15.89 12.59
CA LEU A 45 -6.13 15.77 12.49
C LEU A 45 -6.83 17.12 12.74
N GLU A 46 -6.38 17.88 13.75
CA GLU A 46 -6.91 19.21 14.04
C GLU A 46 -6.65 20.20 12.89
N TYR A 47 -5.44 20.19 12.32
CA TYR A 47 -5.10 20.98 11.15
C TYR A 47 -5.99 20.65 9.95
N LEU A 48 -6.13 19.36 9.61
CA LEU A 48 -6.94 18.92 8.47
C LEU A 48 -8.42 19.25 8.66
N ARG A 49 -8.96 19.17 9.88
CA ARG A 49 -10.34 19.60 10.17
C ARG A 49 -10.55 21.10 10.00
N ASN A 50 -9.57 21.91 10.37
CA ASN A 50 -9.65 23.36 10.22
C ASN A 50 -9.64 23.76 8.74
N LEU A 51 -8.82 23.09 7.93
CA LEU A 51 -8.71 23.36 6.49
C LEU A 51 -9.85 22.71 5.67
N TYR A 52 -10.27 21.51 6.08
CA TYR A 52 -11.30 20.70 5.44
C TYR A 52 -12.35 20.30 6.48
N PRO A 53 -13.38 21.14 6.70
CA PRO A 53 -14.39 20.92 7.75
C PRO A 53 -15.14 19.59 7.66
N GLN A 54 -15.16 18.96 6.48
CA GLN A 54 -15.74 17.62 6.28
C GLN A 54 -14.89 16.48 6.86
N VAL A 55 -13.62 16.69 7.23
CA VAL A 55 -12.77 15.61 7.76
C VAL A 55 -13.26 15.15 9.12
N GLN A 56 -13.69 13.90 9.21
CA GLN A 56 -14.17 13.29 10.44
C GLN A 56 -13.02 12.63 11.22
N THR A 57 -12.17 11.85 10.58
CA THR A 57 -11.03 11.20 11.22
C THR A 57 -9.94 10.87 10.21
N ILE A 58 -8.75 10.56 10.70
CA ILE A 58 -7.65 10.03 9.90
C ILE A 58 -7.20 8.69 10.48
N GLU A 59 -6.80 7.78 9.61
CA GLU A 59 -6.22 6.49 9.94
C GLU A 59 -4.88 6.35 9.25
N GLU A 60 -3.87 5.93 10.01
CA GLU A 60 -2.59 5.57 9.44
C GLU A 60 -2.63 4.13 8.91
N ARG A 61 -2.38 3.97 7.61
CA ARG A 61 -2.29 2.67 6.91
C ARG A 61 -1.18 2.73 5.88
N VAL A 62 0.07 2.74 6.37
CA VAL A 62 1.29 2.86 5.55
C VAL A 62 1.19 1.99 4.29
N PRO A 63 1.51 2.52 3.08
CA PRO A 63 2.06 3.86 2.80
C PRO A 63 1.00 4.98 2.72
N TYR A 64 -0.23 4.73 3.17
CA TYR A 64 -1.36 5.65 3.03
C TYR A 64 -1.74 6.32 4.37
N LEU A 65 -2.24 7.54 4.26
CA LEU A 65 -3.04 8.21 5.26
C LEU A 65 -4.49 8.21 4.76
N VAL A 66 -5.34 7.39 5.38
CA VAL A 66 -6.76 7.33 5.04
C VAL A 66 -7.50 8.45 5.77
N ILE A 67 -8.20 9.28 5.01
CA ILE A 67 -8.90 10.47 5.49
C ILE A 67 -10.39 10.26 5.25
N TRP A 68 -11.12 10.04 6.35
CA TRP A 68 -12.55 9.84 6.31
C TRP A 68 -13.28 11.18 6.40
N CYS A 69 -14.10 11.48 5.40
CA CYS A 69 -14.93 12.67 5.34
C CYS A 69 -16.41 12.35 5.62
N ASP A 70 -17.13 13.28 6.23
CA ASP A 70 -18.58 13.23 6.39
C ASP A 70 -19.29 14.11 5.33
N GLY A 71 -20.40 13.62 4.79
CA GLY A 71 -21.24 14.29 3.79
C GLY A 71 -20.62 14.44 2.39
N SER A 72 -19.40 14.96 2.26
CA SER A 72 -18.72 15.16 0.98
C SER A 72 -17.20 15.09 1.10
N ILE A 73 -16.54 14.72 0.00
CA ILE A 73 -15.08 14.77 -0.12
C ILE A 73 -14.69 16.07 -0.85
N PRO A 74 -13.63 16.80 -0.45
CA PRO A 74 -13.16 17.95 -1.22
C PRO A 74 -12.83 17.58 -2.67
N GLU A 75 -13.01 18.53 -3.57
CA GLU A 75 -12.64 18.37 -4.99
C GLU A 75 -11.17 17.94 -5.14
N PRO A 76 -10.84 17.06 -6.11
CA PRO A 76 -9.48 16.53 -6.28
C PRO A 76 -8.38 17.61 -6.38
N SER A 77 -8.66 18.75 -7.00
CA SER A 77 -7.70 19.85 -7.14
C SER A 77 -7.47 20.66 -5.86
N LYS A 78 -8.29 20.46 -4.82
CA LYS A 78 -8.23 21.19 -3.55
C LYS A 78 -7.61 20.37 -2.42
N ARG A 79 -7.34 19.10 -2.67
CA ARG A 79 -6.84 18.17 -1.66
C ARG A 79 -5.42 17.75 -2.02
N PRO A 80 -4.51 17.68 -1.03
CA PRO A 80 -3.18 17.16 -1.27
C PRO A 80 -3.24 15.69 -1.64
N PHE A 81 -2.32 15.31 -2.53
CA PHE A 81 -2.07 13.93 -2.92
C PHE A 81 -1.23 13.19 -1.87
N SER A 82 -0.32 13.89 -1.20
CA SER A 82 0.47 13.34 -0.09
C SER A 82 0.55 14.30 1.09
N ILE A 83 0.63 13.75 2.30
CA ILE A 83 0.67 14.50 3.56
C ILE A 83 1.75 13.88 4.43
N ALA A 84 2.78 14.68 4.77
CA ALA A 84 3.89 14.31 5.64
C ALA A 84 4.56 12.97 5.25
N GLY A 85 4.70 12.72 3.94
CA GLY A 85 5.33 11.51 3.40
C GLY A 85 4.40 10.32 3.11
N LEU A 86 3.12 10.37 3.51
CA LEU A 86 2.13 9.33 3.18
C LEU A 86 1.21 9.74 2.03
N LEU A 87 0.72 8.76 1.26
CA LEU A 87 -0.28 8.95 0.20
C LEU A 87 -1.67 9.19 0.80
N ALA A 88 -2.33 10.28 0.42
CA ALA A 88 -3.61 10.68 1.00
C ALA A 88 -4.79 10.01 0.27
N GLU A 89 -5.47 9.10 0.97
CA GLU A 89 -6.67 8.42 0.46
C GLU A 89 -7.93 9.03 1.10
N TRP A 90 -8.70 9.75 0.30
CA TRP A 90 -9.87 10.49 0.77
C TRP A 90 -11.15 9.71 0.51
N LEU A 91 -11.88 9.34 1.56
CA LEU A 91 -13.05 8.45 1.52
C LEU A 91 -14.26 9.06 2.21
N LEU A 92 -15.47 8.74 1.73
CA LEU A 92 -16.71 9.15 2.36
C LEU A 92 -17.19 8.12 3.40
N SER A 93 -17.30 8.58 4.65
CA SER A 93 -17.75 7.79 5.80
C SER A 93 -19.13 7.17 5.57
N GLY A 94 -19.25 5.87 5.82
CA GLY A 94 -20.49 5.11 5.66
C GLY A 94 -20.93 4.85 4.21
N LYS A 95 -20.18 5.33 3.21
CA LYS A 95 -20.49 5.10 1.78
C LYS A 95 -19.37 4.37 1.07
N ASP A 96 -18.14 4.83 1.23
CA ASP A 96 -17.00 4.24 0.55
C ASP A 96 -16.43 3.09 1.38
N ASN A 97 -16.03 2.03 0.68
CA ASN A 97 -15.21 0.98 1.27
C ASN A 97 -13.74 1.37 1.16
N LEU A 98 -12.90 0.77 2.01
CA LEU A 98 -11.46 0.85 1.81
C LEU A 98 -11.12 0.34 0.39
N PRO A 99 -10.23 1.03 -0.35
CA PRO A 99 -9.72 0.56 -1.62
C PRO A 99 -9.33 -0.93 -1.61
N PRO A 100 -9.51 -1.66 -2.73
CA PRO A 100 -9.17 -3.09 -2.79
C PRO A 100 -7.71 -3.41 -2.43
N ALA A 101 -6.80 -2.44 -2.54
CA ALA A 101 -5.42 -2.58 -2.06
C ALA A 101 -5.33 -2.85 -0.55
N PHE A 102 -6.34 -2.44 0.23
CA PHE A 102 -6.45 -2.71 1.68
C PHE A 102 -7.26 -3.97 2.00
N ILE A 103 -7.86 -4.59 0.99
CA ILE A 103 -8.57 -5.87 1.14
C ILE A 103 -7.49 -6.95 0.93
N GLY A 104 -7.07 -7.56 2.04
CA GLY A 104 -5.95 -8.49 2.04
C GLY A 104 -6.13 -9.64 1.04
N ASP A 105 -5.03 -10.00 0.39
CA ASP A 105 -4.90 -11.23 -0.39
C ASP A 105 -4.82 -12.46 0.53
N ASP A 106 -4.87 -13.66 -0.06
CA ASP A 106 -4.94 -14.91 0.71
C ASP A 106 -3.60 -15.22 1.39
N ILE A 107 -3.66 -15.74 2.62
CA ILE A 107 -2.47 -16.14 3.38
C ILE A 107 -2.25 -17.64 3.22
N GLY A 108 -1.00 -18.04 3.02
CA GLY A 108 -0.59 -19.44 3.05
C GLY A 108 -0.64 -20.05 4.46
N ASN A 109 -0.03 -21.21 4.62
CA ASN A 109 0.04 -21.90 5.90
C ASN A 109 1.06 -21.21 6.84
N LEU A 110 0.57 -20.57 7.90
CA LEU A 110 1.42 -19.90 8.92
C LEU A 110 2.37 -20.84 9.67
N GLY A 111 2.15 -22.16 9.63
CA GLY A 111 3.07 -23.16 10.15
C GLY A 111 4.26 -23.44 9.23
N LEU A 112 4.14 -23.10 7.94
CA LEU A 112 5.21 -23.22 6.95
C LEU A 112 5.95 -21.88 6.85
N ILE A 113 7.24 -21.90 7.20
CA ILE A 113 8.12 -20.74 7.20
C ILE A 113 9.04 -20.85 6.00
N LEU A 114 9.06 -19.81 5.16
CA LEU A 114 10.02 -19.70 4.07
C LEU A 114 11.34 -19.16 4.60
N ASP A 115 12.38 -19.97 4.48
CA ASP A 115 13.75 -19.58 4.77
C ASP A 115 14.37 -18.98 3.50
N ILE A 116 14.89 -17.77 3.61
CA ILE A 116 15.57 -17.04 2.53
C ILE A 116 16.93 -16.62 3.04
N GLU A 117 17.91 -16.47 2.15
CA GLU A 117 19.24 -16.01 2.54
C GLU A 117 19.20 -14.58 3.12
N ASP A 118 20.15 -14.28 4.01
CA ASP A 118 20.22 -12.98 4.71
C ASP A 118 20.29 -11.80 3.73
N ASP A 119 20.95 -11.95 2.58
CA ASP A 119 21.04 -10.89 1.57
C ASP A 119 19.71 -10.61 0.87
N LEU A 120 18.85 -11.63 0.68
CA LEU A 120 17.48 -11.44 0.23
C LEU A 120 16.63 -10.81 1.33
N ALA A 121 16.77 -11.26 2.59
CA ALA A 121 16.02 -10.71 3.72
C ALA A 121 16.34 -9.23 3.97
N ASP A 122 17.61 -8.84 3.84
CA ASP A 122 18.06 -7.46 3.97
C ASP A 122 17.44 -6.53 2.91
N ASP A 123 17.17 -7.06 1.71
CA ASP A 123 16.55 -6.30 0.62
C ASP A 123 15.01 -6.44 0.59
N ILE A 124 14.44 -7.46 1.23
CA ILE A 124 12.98 -7.65 1.37
C ILE A 124 12.59 -7.22 2.78
N ARG A 125 12.49 -5.91 3.00
CA ARG A 125 12.14 -5.33 4.29
C ARG A 125 11.06 -4.25 4.15
N ILE A 126 10.38 -3.96 5.25
CA ILE A 126 9.29 -2.99 5.30
C ILE A 126 9.84 -1.60 4.92
N ASN A 127 9.07 -0.89 4.09
CA ASN A 127 9.32 0.46 3.59
C ASN A 127 10.63 0.56 2.78
N HIS A 128 10.95 -0.50 2.04
CA HIS A 128 12.09 -0.52 1.15
C HIS A 128 11.66 -1.24 -0.13
N ILE A 129 11.85 -0.61 -1.28
CA ILE A 129 11.53 -1.23 -2.57
C ILE A 129 12.65 -2.23 -2.89
N PRO A 130 12.37 -3.55 -2.93
CA PRO A 130 13.39 -4.54 -3.22
C PRO A 130 13.92 -4.36 -4.65
N ARG A 131 15.18 -4.74 -4.87
CA ARG A 131 15.74 -4.75 -6.22
C ARG A 131 15.02 -5.76 -7.10
N THR A 132 14.93 -5.48 -8.39
CA THR A 132 14.30 -6.40 -9.36
C THR A 132 14.97 -7.78 -9.34
N GLU A 133 16.30 -7.83 -9.20
CA GLU A 133 17.04 -9.09 -9.12
C GLU A 133 16.64 -9.95 -7.92
N THR A 134 16.37 -9.32 -6.77
CA THR A 134 15.87 -9.96 -5.55
C THR A 134 14.51 -10.61 -5.79
N LEU A 135 13.57 -9.90 -6.43
CA LEU A 135 12.26 -10.46 -6.77
C LEU A 135 12.38 -11.60 -7.80
N CYS A 136 13.26 -11.47 -8.80
CA CYS A 136 13.50 -12.52 -9.79
C CYS A 136 14.09 -13.79 -9.16
N ARG A 137 15.02 -13.65 -8.21
CA ARG A 137 15.56 -14.78 -7.43
C ARG A 137 14.45 -15.46 -6.63
N LEU A 138 13.62 -14.68 -5.95
CA LEU A 138 12.51 -15.20 -5.15
C LEU A 138 11.54 -16.06 -5.98
N VAL A 139 11.18 -15.61 -7.19
CA VAL A 139 10.38 -16.41 -8.14
C VAL A 139 11.10 -17.71 -8.49
N ARG A 140 12.35 -17.63 -8.93
CA ARG A 140 13.10 -18.78 -9.44
C ARG A 140 13.36 -19.85 -8.39
N GLU A 141 13.69 -19.43 -7.17
CA GLU A 141 14.21 -20.31 -6.11
C GLU A 141 13.11 -20.80 -5.17
N HIS A 142 12.05 -20.01 -4.95
CA HIS A 142 11.03 -20.31 -3.93
C HIS A 142 9.60 -20.40 -4.45
N PHE A 143 9.28 -19.77 -5.58
CA PHE A 143 7.93 -19.76 -6.16
C PHE A 143 7.95 -20.08 -7.65
N PRO A 144 8.45 -21.27 -8.06
CA PRO A 144 8.61 -21.60 -9.47
C PRO A 144 7.29 -21.66 -10.25
N ASP A 145 6.18 -21.89 -9.55
CA ASP A 145 4.83 -21.95 -10.13
C ASP A 145 4.12 -20.58 -10.16
N ALA A 146 4.78 -19.51 -9.70
CA ALA A 146 4.22 -18.17 -9.75
C ALA A 146 4.17 -17.65 -11.19
N LEU A 147 3.04 -17.05 -11.55
CA LEU A 147 2.88 -16.30 -12.79
C LEU A 147 3.53 -14.92 -12.69
N ALA A 148 3.48 -14.32 -11.50
CA ALA A 148 4.13 -13.06 -11.19
C ALA A 148 4.39 -12.93 -9.69
N ILE A 149 5.39 -12.12 -9.34
CA ILE A 149 5.63 -11.64 -7.98
C ILE A 149 5.75 -10.13 -8.01
N SER A 150 5.10 -9.47 -7.05
CA SER A 150 5.19 -8.04 -6.84
C SER A 150 5.47 -7.74 -5.37
N PHE A 151 6.19 -6.65 -5.09
CA PHE A 151 6.27 -6.07 -3.75
C PHE A 151 5.36 -4.85 -3.70
N ILE A 152 4.28 -4.94 -2.93
CA ILE A 152 3.24 -3.91 -2.84
C ILE A 152 2.90 -3.77 -1.36
N ASP A 153 2.89 -2.53 -0.86
CA ASP A 153 2.41 -2.24 0.49
C ASP A 153 3.10 -3.06 1.60
N ASN A 154 4.44 -3.22 1.50
CA ASN A 154 5.23 -4.03 2.44
C ASN A 154 4.89 -5.52 2.45
N GLU A 155 4.28 -6.00 1.37
CA GLU A 155 3.89 -7.40 1.19
C GLU A 155 4.46 -7.93 -0.14
N ILE A 156 4.92 -9.17 -0.12
CA ILE A 156 5.20 -9.95 -1.33
C ILE A 156 3.90 -10.60 -1.76
N LEU A 157 3.38 -10.15 -2.90
CA LEU A 157 2.22 -10.74 -3.55
C LEU A 157 2.69 -11.76 -4.60
N VAL A 158 2.26 -13.01 -4.44
CA VAL A 158 2.53 -14.11 -5.37
C VAL A 158 1.25 -14.43 -6.14
N GLU A 159 1.27 -14.18 -7.43
CA GLU A 159 0.14 -14.43 -8.32
C GLU A 159 0.29 -15.82 -8.95
N LEU A 160 -0.72 -16.66 -8.76
CA LEU A 160 -0.69 -18.07 -9.17
C LEU A 160 -1.72 -18.33 -10.28
N SER A 161 -1.59 -19.47 -10.97
CA SER A 161 -2.63 -19.94 -11.89
C SER A 161 -3.97 -20.06 -11.18
N GLU A 162 -5.04 -19.63 -11.86
CA GLU A 162 -6.40 -19.65 -11.34
C GLU A 162 -6.91 -21.11 -11.20
N LEU A 163 -7.47 -21.43 -10.05
CA LEU A 163 -8.12 -22.69 -9.71
C LEU A 163 -9.53 -22.44 -9.15
N SER A 164 -10.33 -23.49 -8.96
CA SER A 164 -11.56 -23.35 -8.17
C SER A 164 -11.24 -22.96 -6.73
N VAL A 165 -12.21 -22.36 -6.02
CA VAL A 165 -12.03 -21.89 -4.63
C VAL A 165 -11.53 -23.01 -3.71
N ASN A 166 -12.11 -24.21 -3.79
CA ASN A 166 -11.72 -25.33 -2.94
C ASN A 166 -10.28 -25.79 -3.23
N GLU A 167 -9.92 -25.93 -4.50
CA GLU A 167 -8.56 -26.28 -4.92
C GLU A 167 -7.56 -25.20 -4.50
N HIS A 168 -7.96 -23.92 -4.56
CA HIS A 168 -7.11 -22.83 -4.10
C HIS A 168 -6.87 -22.89 -2.59
N ILE A 169 -7.90 -23.13 -1.79
CA ILE A 169 -7.79 -23.30 -0.33
C ILE A 169 -6.85 -24.47 0.01
N GLU A 170 -6.98 -25.60 -0.68
CA GLU A 170 -6.09 -26.74 -0.51
C GLU A 170 -4.64 -26.37 -0.86
N ARG A 171 -4.43 -25.64 -1.96
CA ARG A 171 -3.11 -25.13 -2.37
C ARG A 171 -2.50 -24.19 -1.33
N LEU A 172 -3.28 -23.28 -0.74
CA LEU A 172 -2.77 -22.38 0.31
C LEU A 172 -2.23 -23.15 1.53
N GLY A 173 -2.79 -24.32 1.82
CA GLY A 173 -2.33 -25.19 2.90
C GLY A 173 -0.91 -25.74 2.73
N THR A 174 -0.37 -25.73 1.50
CA THR A 174 0.98 -26.22 1.18
C THR A 174 2.00 -25.10 0.95
N LEU A 175 1.54 -23.85 0.88
CA LEU A 175 2.38 -22.68 0.62
C LEU A 175 2.83 -22.00 1.93
N PRO A 176 4.02 -21.39 1.98
CA PRO A 176 4.51 -20.71 3.18
C PRO A 176 3.69 -19.47 3.52
N GLY A 177 3.33 -19.29 4.79
CA GLY A 177 2.57 -18.12 5.25
C GLY A 177 3.42 -16.93 5.68
N ARG A 178 4.74 -17.12 5.89
CA ARG A 178 5.65 -16.07 6.35
C ARG A 178 7.12 -16.37 6.04
N PHE A 179 7.95 -15.34 6.02
CA PHE A 179 9.40 -15.47 6.01
C PHE A 179 9.96 -15.73 7.41
N ARG A 180 11.17 -16.31 7.49
CA ARG A 180 11.91 -16.44 8.76
C ARG A 180 12.56 -15.13 9.20
N HIS A 181 13.18 -14.42 8.26
CA HIS A 181 14.15 -13.36 8.54
C HIS A 181 13.63 -11.93 8.29
N THR A 182 12.39 -11.78 7.83
CA THR A 182 11.78 -10.48 7.58
C THR A 182 10.32 -10.46 8.04
N PRO A 183 9.84 -9.32 8.59
CA PRO A 183 8.43 -9.15 8.95
C PRO A 183 7.51 -8.87 7.75
N VAL A 184 8.05 -8.74 6.52
CA VAL A 184 7.27 -8.64 5.28
C VAL A 184 6.36 -9.87 5.15
N ARG A 185 5.11 -9.66 4.72
CA ARG A 185 4.13 -10.74 4.57
C ARG A 185 4.21 -11.38 3.19
N ILE A 186 3.87 -12.65 3.11
CA ILE A 186 3.66 -13.36 1.84
C ILE A 186 2.17 -13.53 1.66
N LEU A 187 1.64 -13.03 0.56
CA LEU A 187 0.25 -13.19 0.18
C LEU A 187 0.14 -13.84 -1.19
N TYR A 188 -0.97 -14.52 -1.41
CA TYR A 188 -1.25 -15.29 -2.60
C TYR A 188 -2.51 -14.80 -3.28
N ARG A 189 -2.49 -14.82 -4.61
CA ARG A 189 -3.66 -14.53 -5.42
C ARG A 189 -3.97 -15.67 -6.37
N ASN A 190 -5.24 -16.02 -6.43
CA ASN A 190 -5.76 -16.99 -7.38
C ASN A 190 -6.05 -16.32 -8.73
N GLY A 191 -5.07 -16.32 -9.63
CA GLY A 191 -5.11 -15.61 -10.91
C GLY A 191 -4.28 -14.32 -10.90
N LEU A 192 -4.24 -13.65 -12.06
CA LEU A 192 -3.51 -12.39 -12.25
C LEU A 192 -4.35 -11.17 -11.82
N ARG A 193 -3.73 -10.26 -11.08
CA ARG A 193 -4.21 -8.94 -10.66
C ARG A 193 -4.48 -8.03 -11.86
N ILE A 194 -3.62 -8.10 -12.89
CA ILE A 194 -3.83 -7.37 -14.15
C ILE A 194 -4.34 -8.34 -15.21
N THR A 195 -5.65 -8.50 -15.29
CA THR A 195 -6.27 -8.99 -16.51
C THR A 195 -6.34 -7.81 -17.47
N GLY A 196 -5.49 -7.79 -18.50
CA GLY A 196 -5.38 -6.65 -19.41
C GLY A 196 -6.76 -6.16 -19.88
N CYS A 197 -6.98 -4.84 -19.85
CA CYS A 197 -8.15 -4.21 -20.43
C CYS A 197 -8.36 -4.77 -21.84
N GLN A 198 -9.35 -5.65 -22.01
CA GLN A 198 -9.81 -6.02 -23.34
C GLN A 198 -10.49 -4.79 -23.94
N HIS A 199 -9.71 -3.89 -24.53
CA HIS A 199 -10.22 -2.98 -25.53
C HIS A 199 -10.75 -3.84 -26.68
N LYS A 200 -12.06 -4.09 -26.65
CA LYS A 200 -12.81 -4.54 -27.81
C LYS A 200 -12.66 -3.48 -28.89
N HIS A 201 -11.62 -3.59 -29.70
CA HIS A 201 -11.59 -2.93 -30.99
C HIS A 201 -12.74 -3.52 -31.82
N LYS A 202 -13.89 -2.85 -31.78
CA LYS A 202 -14.88 -2.93 -32.86
C LYS A 202 -14.20 -2.38 -34.10
N ARG A 203 -13.60 -3.27 -34.91
CA ARG A 203 -13.32 -2.97 -36.31
C ARG A 203 -14.67 -2.78 -37.00
N SER A 204 -15.07 -1.52 -37.18
CA SER A 204 -16.08 -1.16 -38.17
C SER A 204 -15.48 -1.48 -39.54
N LYS A 205 -16.06 -2.44 -40.26
CA LYS A 205 -15.83 -2.60 -41.69
C LYS A 205 -16.69 -1.55 -42.41
N HIS A 206 -16.04 -0.68 -43.17
CA HIS A 206 -16.65 -0.03 -44.32
C HIS A 206 -16.50 -0.95 -45.54
#